data_AF-A0A2H9NW13-F1
#
_entry.id   AF-A0A2H9NW13-F1
#
_cell.length_a   1.000
_cell.length_b   1.000
_cell.length_c   1.000
_cell.angle_alpha   90.00
_cell.angle_beta   90.00
_cell.angle_gamma   90.00
#
_symmetry.space_group_name_H-M   'P 1'
#
loop_
_entity.id
_entity.type
_entity.pdbx_description
1 polymer ?
#
loop_
_entity_poly.entity_id
_entity_poly.type
_entity_poly.pdbx_seq_one_letter_code
_entity_poly.pdbx_strand_id
1 'polypeptide(L)'
;MEKELAEVDRTTEKDARRYLSDVPQEKAFLLKDAQSNARVIKNLHELTEAFRDMDTSSFAHHVTGGRNDFASWIRESVQDAELAVRISHEQSKEEMGQTLAERVLFLEELAEGVWWSDVVKHVKTKEFALGVLLGMVLATILANIL
;
A
#
# COMPACT_ATOMS: atom_id res chain seq x y z
N MET A 1 -17.33 1.67 29.16
CA MET A 1 -16.24 2.65 29.03
C MET A 1 -15.65 2.41 27.66
N GLU A 2 -16.22 3.14 26.70
CA GLU A 2 -15.96 3.06 25.27
C GLU A 2 -14.50 3.42 25.02
N LYS A 3 -13.64 2.41 24.85
CA LYS A 3 -12.37 2.64 24.17
C LYS A 3 -12.73 2.89 22.71
N GLU A 4 -12.79 4.18 22.39
CA GLU A 4 -12.50 4.81 21.11
C GLU A 4 -12.58 3.83 19.94
N LEU A 5 -13.66 3.98 19.18
CA LEU A 5 -13.68 3.74 17.75
C LEU A 5 -12.29 4.07 17.19
N ALA A 6 -11.57 3.05 16.72
CA ALA A 6 -10.47 3.28 15.79
C ALA A 6 -10.99 4.31 14.78
N GLU A 7 -10.29 5.45 14.67
CA GLU A 7 -10.62 6.51 13.73
C GLU A 7 -10.86 5.84 12.38
N VAL A 8 -12.12 5.78 11.95
CA VAL A 8 -12.48 5.07 10.73
C VAL A 8 -11.77 5.83 9.62
N ASP A 9 -10.77 5.19 9.03
CA ASP A 9 -10.09 5.71 7.85
C ASP A 9 -11.15 6.09 6.81
N ARG A 10 -11.22 7.39 6.50
CA ARG A 10 -12.23 7.99 5.61
C ARG A 10 -11.80 7.98 4.14
N THR A 11 -10.73 7.25 3.81
CA THR A 11 -10.22 7.13 2.44
C THR A 11 -11.30 6.56 1.53
N THR A 12 -11.58 7.23 0.41
CA THR A 12 -12.50 6.74 -0.64
C THR A 12 -11.74 5.98 -1.72
N GLU A 13 -12.44 5.20 -2.57
CA GLU A 13 -11.84 4.59 -3.77
C GLU A 13 -11.09 5.63 -4.63
N LYS A 14 -11.69 6.82 -4.80
CA LYS A 14 -11.06 7.90 -5.57
C LYS A 14 -9.78 8.40 -4.91
N ASP A 15 -9.78 8.53 -3.58
CA ASP A 15 -8.57 8.91 -2.83
C ASP A 15 -7.50 7.82 -2.95
N ALA A 16 -7.88 6.54 -2.88
CA ALA A 16 -6.95 5.44 -3.00
C ALA A 16 -6.25 5.41 -4.37
N ARG A 17 -7.01 5.52 -5.46
CA ARG A 17 -6.45 5.63 -6.82
C ARG A 17 -5.47 6.81 -6.93
N ARG A 18 -5.80 7.93 -6.28
CA ARG A 18 -4.95 9.12 -6.26
C ARG A 18 -3.67 8.91 -5.45
N TYR A 19 -3.75 8.30 -4.26
CA TYR A 19 -2.60 8.02 -3.41
C TYR A 19 -1.63 7.01 -4.02
N LEU A 20 -2.12 6.07 -4.81
CA LEU A 20 -1.30 5.08 -5.51
C LEU A 20 -0.71 5.61 -6.84
N SER A 21 -1.22 6.73 -7.36
CA SER A 21 -0.73 7.30 -8.62
C SER A 21 0.61 8.02 -8.48
N ASP A 22 1.30 8.18 -9.61
CA ASP A 22 2.52 8.99 -9.69
C ASP A 22 2.25 10.44 -9.27
N VAL A 23 3.10 10.95 -8.39
CA VAL A 23 3.18 12.39 -8.12
C VAL A 23 3.87 13.11 -9.28
N PRO A 24 3.61 14.41 -9.49
CA PRO A 24 4.36 15.22 -10.45
C PRO A 24 5.87 15.12 -10.25
N GLN A 25 6.66 15.20 -11.32
CA GLN A 25 8.11 14.98 -11.26
C GLN A 25 8.82 15.91 -10.26
N GLU A 26 8.37 17.15 -10.17
CA GLU A 26 8.87 18.17 -9.23
C GLU A 26 8.56 17.86 -7.76
N LYS A 27 7.63 16.93 -7.51
CA LYS A 27 7.23 16.43 -6.20
C LYS A 27 7.77 15.03 -5.90
N ALA A 28 8.48 14.40 -6.83
CA ALA A 28 9.06 13.09 -6.62
C ALA A 28 10.11 13.11 -5.51
N PHE A 29 10.20 12.02 -4.76
CA PHE A 29 11.17 11.90 -3.69
C PHE A 29 12.53 11.48 -4.25
N LEU A 30 13.58 12.20 -3.84
CA LEU A 30 14.95 11.85 -4.20
C LEU A 30 15.56 11.03 -3.05
N LEU A 31 15.51 9.72 -3.21
CA LEU A 31 16.15 8.79 -2.28
C LEU A 31 17.67 8.83 -2.52
N LYS A 32 18.41 9.32 -1.52
CA LYS A 32 19.87 9.33 -1.54
C LYS A 32 20.38 8.07 -0.86
N ASP A 33 20.78 7.11 -1.68
CA ASP A 33 21.51 5.92 -1.25
C ASP A 33 22.99 6.29 -0.99
N ALA A 34 23.57 5.74 0.08
CA ALA A 34 24.97 5.93 0.44
C ALA A 34 25.99 5.28 -0.54
N GLN A 35 25.56 4.42 -1.46
CA GLN A 35 26.41 3.67 -2.40
C GLN A 35 26.12 3.88 -3.89
N SER A 36 24.99 4.46 -4.32
CA SER A 36 24.68 4.62 -5.75
C SER A 36 23.81 5.84 -6.09
N ASN A 37 23.62 6.08 -7.39
CA ASN A 37 22.88 7.21 -7.95
C ASN A 37 21.53 7.43 -7.25
N ALA A 38 21.16 8.69 -7.01
CA ALA A 38 19.89 9.04 -6.40
C ALA A 38 18.72 8.39 -7.17
N ARG A 39 17.90 7.60 -6.47
CA ARG A 39 16.69 6.99 -7.02
C ARG A 39 15.55 7.99 -6.90
N VAL A 40 14.80 8.18 -7.98
CA VAL A 40 13.59 8.99 -7.98
C VAL A 40 12.40 8.08 -7.66
N ILE A 41 11.65 8.41 -6.62
CA ILE A 41 10.46 7.68 -6.18
C ILE A 41 9.23 8.56 -6.43
N LYS A 42 8.25 8.04 -7.16
CA LYS A 42 7.09 8.80 -7.64
C LYS A 42 5.78 8.40 -6.98
N ASN A 43 5.69 7.23 -6.40
CA ASN A 43 4.46 6.71 -5.82
C ASN A 43 4.75 5.79 -4.63
N LEU A 44 3.69 5.34 -3.95
CA LEU A 44 3.80 4.49 -2.77
C LEU A 44 4.29 3.06 -3.09
N HIS A 45 4.06 2.54 -4.30
CA HIS A 45 4.60 1.23 -4.70
C HIS A 45 6.12 1.28 -4.78
N GLU A 46 6.66 2.26 -5.52
CA GLU A 46 8.10 2.46 -5.67
C GLU A 46 8.77 2.74 -4.31
N LEU A 47 8.09 3.47 -3.41
CA LEU A 47 8.59 3.67 -2.06
C LEU A 47 8.65 2.35 -1.27
N THR A 48 7.59 1.55 -1.34
CA THR A 48 7.52 0.24 -0.66
C THR A 48 8.60 -0.71 -1.18
N GLU A 49 8.82 -0.74 -2.49
CA GLU A 49 9.91 -1.50 -3.11
C GLU A 49 11.28 -0.97 -2.65
N ALA A 50 11.46 0.34 -2.60
CA ALA A 50 12.70 0.93 -2.12
C ALA A 50 13.02 0.50 -0.67
N PHE A 51 12.03 0.41 0.22
CA PHE A 51 12.23 -0.06 1.59
C PHE A 51 12.69 -1.52 1.70
N ARG A 52 12.40 -2.38 0.71
CA ARG A 52 12.88 -3.77 0.68
C ARG A 52 14.38 -3.85 0.44
N ASP A 53 14.90 -2.99 -0.42
CA ASP A 53 16.30 -3.02 -0.87
C ASP A 53 17.17 -1.98 -0.14
N MET A 54 16.56 -1.02 0.57
CA MET A 54 17.26 0.06 1.28
C MET A 54 18.08 -0.47 2.45
N ASP A 55 19.33 -0.06 2.51
CA ASP A 55 20.20 -0.35 3.66
C ASP A 55 19.88 0.58 4.86
N THR A 56 20.26 0.15 6.06
CA THR A 56 19.97 0.90 7.29
C THR A 56 20.66 2.27 7.34
N SER A 57 21.81 2.45 6.68
CA SER A 57 22.50 3.74 6.66
C SER A 57 21.77 4.77 5.80
N SER A 58 21.26 4.35 4.63
CA SER A 58 20.40 5.18 3.78
C SER A 58 19.10 5.57 4.50
N PHE A 59 18.49 4.64 5.25
CA PHE A 59 17.32 4.95 6.07
C PHE A 59 17.63 6.01 7.14
N ALA A 60 18.74 5.86 7.87
CA ALA A 60 19.15 6.79 8.94
C ALA A 60 19.49 8.21 8.42
N HIS A 61 19.75 8.38 7.11
CA HIS A 61 19.91 9.70 6.50
C HIS A 61 18.58 10.46 6.39
N HIS A 62 17.46 9.74 6.23
CA HIS A 62 16.13 10.30 6.03
C HIS A 62 15.28 10.31 7.30
N VAL A 63 15.61 9.44 8.26
CA VAL A 63 14.89 9.31 9.54
C VAL A 63 15.86 9.55 10.69
N THR A 64 15.58 10.61 11.44
CA THR A 64 16.35 11.05 12.61
C THR A 64 15.38 11.35 13.75
N GLY A 65 15.87 11.49 14.99
CA GLY A 65 15.01 11.62 16.18
C GLY A 65 13.99 12.78 16.19
N GLY A 66 14.06 13.73 15.26
CA GLY A 66 13.08 14.80 15.10
C GLY A 66 12.56 15.01 13.68
N ARG A 67 12.89 14.12 12.73
CA ARG A 67 12.55 14.30 11.32
C ARG A 67 12.43 12.96 10.61
N ASN A 68 11.36 12.82 9.84
CA ASN A 68 11.13 11.72 8.93
C ASN A 68 10.79 12.33 7.55
N ASP A 69 11.75 12.27 6.64
CA ASP A 69 11.59 12.83 5.29
C ASP A 69 10.52 12.08 4.48
N PHE A 70 10.33 10.77 4.74
CA PHE A 70 9.28 9.97 4.11
C PHE A 70 7.90 10.44 4.54
N ALA A 71 7.69 10.65 5.84
CA ALA A 71 6.42 11.17 6.37
C ALA A 71 6.07 12.54 5.78
N SER A 72 7.08 13.40 5.63
CA SER A 72 6.91 14.73 5.04
C SER A 72 6.53 14.63 3.56
N TRP A 73 7.22 13.78 2.79
CA TRP A 73 6.90 13.56 1.38
C TRP A 73 5.51 12.94 1.16
N ILE A 74 5.13 11.94 1.95
CA ILE A 74 3.79 11.33 1.85
C ILE A 74 2.71 12.38 2.15
N ARG A 75 2.93 13.26 3.14
CA ARG A 75 1.97 14.33 3.46
C ARG A 75 1.84 15.38 2.36
N GLU A 76 2.95 15.81 1.77
CA GLU A 76 2.98 16.98 0.88
C GLU A 76 2.78 16.62 -0.60
N SER A 77 3.37 15.50 -1.02
CA SER A 77 3.38 15.05 -2.41
C SER A 77 2.24 14.07 -2.69
N VAL A 78 2.17 12.98 -1.92
CA VAL A 78 1.11 11.95 -2.06
C VAL A 78 -0.22 12.45 -1.49
N GLN A 79 -0.16 13.28 -0.45
CA GLN A 79 -1.28 13.84 0.29
C GLN A 79 -2.10 12.81 1.09
N ASP A 80 -1.51 11.66 1.44
CA ASP A 80 -2.07 10.70 2.39
C ASP A 80 -1.68 11.09 3.82
N ALA A 81 -2.45 12.00 4.41
CA ALA A 81 -2.15 12.55 5.73
C ALA A 81 -2.18 11.50 6.85
N GLU A 82 -3.04 10.48 6.72
CA GLU A 82 -3.15 9.41 7.70
C GLU A 82 -1.90 8.53 7.71
N LEU A 83 -1.48 8.06 6.52
CA LEU A 83 -0.24 7.31 6.39
C LEU A 83 0.96 8.12 6.89
N ALA A 84 1.03 9.40 6.55
CA ALA A 84 2.10 10.29 7.00
C ALA A 84 2.17 10.40 8.52
N VAL A 85 1.02 10.48 9.22
CA VAL A 85 1.00 10.45 10.70
C VAL A 85 1.51 9.11 11.20
N ARG A 86 0.95 8.01 10.71
CA ARG A 86 1.33 6.65 11.15
C ARG A 86 2.84 6.43 11.04
N ILE A 87 3.43 6.66 9.87
CA ILE A 87 4.87 6.43 9.67
C ILE A 87 5.76 7.44 10.40
N SER A 88 5.24 8.61 10.80
CA SER A 88 6.03 9.58 11.59
C SER A 88 6.37 9.07 12.99
N HIS A 89 5.62 8.07 13.49
CA HIS A 89 5.86 7.44 14.79
C HIS A 89 6.82 6.25 14.71
N GLU A 90 7.09 5.74 13.52
CA GLU A 90 7.96 4.57 13.32
C GLU A 90 9.43 4.97 13.32
N GLN A 91 10.26 4.21 14.05
CA GLN A 91 11.69 4.49 14.21
C GLN A 91 12.58 3.48 13.51
N SER A 92 12.05 2.31 13.16
CA SER A 92 12.78 1.29 12.40
C SER A 92 12.36 1.28 10.92
N LYS A 93 13.29 0.84 10.07
CA LYS A 93 13.03 0.64 8.65
C LYS A 93 11.98 -0.45 8.45
N GLU A 94 12.03 -1.49 9.26
CA GLU A 94 11.17 -2.66 9.18
C GLU A 94 9.72 -2.32 9.52
N GLU A 95 9.46 -1.62 10.64
CA GLU A 95 8.10 -1.22 11.04
C GLU A 95 7.50 -0.23 10.04
N MET A 96 8.29 0.72 9.55
CA MET A 96 7.85 1.68 8.55
C MET A 96 7.56 1.02 7.20
N GLY A 97 8.42 0.10 6.76
CA GLY A 97 8.21 -0.69 5.55
C GLY A 97 6.96 -1.57 5.63
N GLN A 98 6.69 -2.17 6.80
CA GLN A 98 5.47 -2.93 7.04
C GLN A 98 4.23 -2.02 6.98
N THR A 99 4.27 -0.87 7.66
CA THR A 99 3.19 0.12 7.65
C THR A 99 2.87 0.61 6.24
N LEU A 100 3.90 0.87 5.42
CA LEU A 100 3.75 1.22 4.01
C LEU A 100 3.09 0.09 3.21
N ALA A 101 3.57 -1.15 3.36
CA ALA A 101 3.04 -2.30 2.63
C ALA A 101 1.57 -2.58 2.97
N GLU A 102 1.21 -2.56 4.25
CA GLU A 102 -0.18 -2.71 4.71
C GLU A 102 -1.09 -1.62 4.13
N ARG A 103 -0.60 -0.38 4.09
CA ARG A 103 -1.35 0.73 3.51
C ARG A 103 -1.54 0.57 2.01
N VAL A 104 -0.49 0.21 1.27
CA VAL A 104 -0.59 0.00 -0.19
C VAL A 104 -1.59 -1.10 -0.51
N LEU A 105 -1.55 -2.24 0.19
CA LEU A 105 -2.52 -3.32 0.01
C LEU A 105 -3.96 -2.87 0.26
N PHE A 106 -4.20 -2.15 1.36
CA PHE A 106 -5.52 -1.58 1.65
C PHE A 106 -6.00 -0.64 0.53
N LEU A 107 -5.12 0.23 0.04
CA LEU A 107 -5.45 1.17 -1.03
C LEU A 107 -5.71 0.44 -2.35
N GLU A 108 -4.97 -0.63 -2.66
CA GLU A 108 -5.20 -1.48 -3.84
C GLU A 108 -6.59 -2.13 -3.76
N GLU A 109 -6.91 -2.79 -2.65
CA GLU A 109 -8.22 -3.42 -2.44
C GLU A 109 -9.36 -2.41 -2.58
N LEU A 110 -9.19 -1.22 -2.00
CA LEU A 110 -10.17 -0.15 -2.07
C LEU A 110 -10.29 0.44 -3.49
N ALA A 111 -9.16 0.64 -4.17
CA ALA A 111 -9.09 1.18 -5.52
C ALA A 111 -9.63 0.22 -6.58
N GLU A 112 -9.50 -1.09 -6.41
CA GLU A 112 -10.04 -2.05 -7.37
C GLU A 112 -11.58 -2.14 -7.29
N GLY A 113 -12.21 -1.60 -6.23
CA GLY A 113 -13.67 -1.69 -6.04
C GLY A 113 -14.12 -3.15 -5.84
N VAL A 114 -13.19 -4.00 -5.39
CA VAL A 114 -13.32 -5.45 -5.47
C VAL A 114 -13.98 -6.02 -4.22
N TRP A 115 -15.19 -6.53 -4.42
CA TRP A 115 -15.99 -7.24 -3.41
C TRP A 115 -15.57 -8.72 -3.26
N TRP A 116 -14.27 -9.05 -3.11
CA TRP A 116 -13.88 -10.46 -2.82
C TRP A 116 -13.72 -10.72 -1.32
N SER A 117 -13.42 -9.69 -0.51
CA SER A 117 -13.19 -9.91 0.92
C SER A 117 -14.45 -10.36 1.67
N ASP A 118 -15.64 -9.90 1.28
CA ASP A 118 -16.92 -10.37 1.84
C ASP A 118 -17.29 -11.79 1.37
N VAL A 119 -16.92 -12.13 0.14
CA VAL A 119 -17.06 -13.49 -0.42
C VAL A 119 -16.16 -14.48 0.33
N VAL A 120 -14.92 -14.10 0.62
CA VAL A 120 -13.92 -15.01 1.22
C VAL A 120 -14.04 -15.07 2.74
N LYS A 121 -14.41 -13.96 3.42
CA LYS A 121 -14.53 -13.91 4.89
C LYS A 121 -15.66 -14.80 5.44
N HIS A 122 -16.71 -15.07 4.64
CA HIS A 122 -17.78 -16.02 5.01
C HIS A 122 -17.46 -17.47 4.64
N VAL A 123 -16.38 -17.73 3.89
CA VAL A 123 -15.97 -19.09 3.52
C VAL A 123 -15.03 -19.63 4.61
N LYS A 124 -15.59 -19.86 5.80
CA LYS A 124 -15.01 -20.83 6.74
C LYS A 124 -15.48 -22.22 6.30
N THR A 125 -14.52 -23.10 6.02
CA THR A 125 -14.61 -24.57 5.86
C THR A 125 -15.09 -25.17 4.52
N LYS A 126 -14.12 -25.76 3.81
CA LYS A 126 -14.15 -27.00 2.99
C LYS A 126 -15.12 -27.23 1.83
N GLU A 127 -15.98 -26.30 1.42
CA GLU A 127 -16.91 -26.56 0.29
C GLU A 127 -16.66 -25.72 -0.99
N PHE A 128 -15.54 -25.00 -1.06
CA PHE A 128 -15.19 -24.15 -2.21
C PHE A 128 -14.74 -24.91 -3.48
N ALA A 129 -14.91 -26.24 -3.54
CA ALA A 129 -14.69 -26.98 -4.78
C ALA A 129 -15.82 -26.71 -5.81
N LEU A 130 -17.05 -26.46 -5.35
CA LEU A 130 -18.22 -26.41 -6.24
C LEU A 130 -18.28 -25.13 -7.11
N GLY A 131 -17.86 -23.98 -6.58
CA GLY A 131 -17.90 -22.70 -7.30
C GLY A 131 -16.88 -22.62 -8.45
N VAL A 132 -15.66 -23.12 -8.23
CA VAL A 132 -14.61 -23.17 -9.26
C VAL A 132 -14.94 -24.23 -10.32
N LEU A 133 -15.52 -25.37 -9.93
CA LEU A 133 -15.94 -26.42 -10.86
C LEU A 133 -17.10 -25.98 -11.77
N LEU A 134 -18.11 -25.28 -11.24
CA LEU A 134 -19.21 -24.74 -12.06
C LEU A 134 -18.71 -23.70 -13.07
N GLY A 135 -17.77 -22.84 -12.67
CA GLY A 135 -17.14 -21.87 -13.57
C GLY A 135 -16.31 -22.52 -14.68
N MET A 136 -15.51 -23.55 -14.35
CA MET A 136 -14.72 -24.29 -15.33
C MET A 136 -15.58 -25.16 -16.27
N VAL A 137 -16.68 -25.74 -15.78
CA VAL A 137 -17.61 -26.54 -16.61
C VAL A 137 -18.38 -25.65 -17.59
N LEU A 138 -18.82 -24.46 -17.19
CA LEU A 138 -19.46 -23.51 -18.12
C LEU A 138 -18.48 -23.00 -19.18
N ALA A 139 -17.24 -22.71 -18.81
CA ALA A 139 -16.20 -22.26 -19.74
C ALA A 139 -15.85 -23.32 -20.80
N THR A 140 -15.80 -24.60 -20.41
CA THR A 140 -15.50 -25.71 -21.33
C THR A 140 -16.66 -26.04 -22.27
N ILE A 141 -17.92 -25.91 -21.82
CA ILE A 141 -19.10 -26.09 -22.67
C ILE A 141 -19.18 -24.97 -23.72
N LEU A 142 -18.89 -23.72 -23.35
CA LEU A 142 -18.88 -22.59 -24.28
C LEU A 142 -17.75 -22.69 -25.32
N ALA A 143 -16.58 -23.21 -24.93
CA ALA A 143 -15.44 -23.38 -25.84
C ALA A 143 -15.66 -24.48 -26.90
N ASN A 144 -16.56 -25.43 -26.66
CA ASN A 144 -16.86 -26.53 -27.60
C ASN A 144 -18.09 -26.28 -28.49
N ILE A 145 -18.79 -25.15 -28.31
CA ILE A 145 -19.94 -24.75 -29.14
C ILE A 145 -19.54 -23.69 -30.19
N LEU A 146 -18.31 -23.17 -30.12
CA LEU A 146 -17.72 -22.25 -31.11
C LEU A 146 -16.78 -22.95 -32.10
#